data_AF-A0A212KR12-F1
#
_entry.id   AF-A0A212KR12-F1
#
_cell.length_a   1.000
_cell.length_b   1.000
_cell.length_c   1.000
_cell.angle_alpha   90.00
_cell.angle_beta   90.00
_cell.angle_gamma   90.00
#
_symmetry.space_group_name_H-M   'P 1'
#
loop_
_entity.id
_entity.type
_entity.pdbx_description
1 polymer ?
#
loop_
_entity_poly.entity_id
_entity_poly.type
_entity_poly.pdbx_seq_one_letter_code
_entity_poly.pdbx_strand_id
1 'polypeptide(L)'
;MSQHLKHIHHIPYINFEGVPELGQKDNALIFKHMNLPIGKIVNYFTPSEKSFVNLQGRWVEEEVDTNEDSAQYQNFWGIKNYGQVRLIAPARFKEKTHSDMNLTLDPQAQLYLEIAHSPKLSIDTSSATPLLKTQKSYLPLHEKHIQALMQHMYTVRFFVQNQKAYRYHLEKAFKSPEIKEVPLKGLKDGLYEFYYGKAYSIDQGWKSFLSGGKRSLLPLDHSIYDTRPSRVLSLFNEGIAFGANSTELRNSRYAFFRNGDFCLLGEKIFDKEDPVLKNFVQKEQMKVDLGQRAFIDHGSPIKDGKINKELLERHGYKVPQGHYLLLGDNHAQSSDSRDFGAVPFSHVRGSPSFRLWPFDDRFGFPNQPDSSSKSPTLFVWIFAFISGLMLYMLHVKAVYADRFKKMSSK
;
A
#
# COMPACT_ATOMS: atom_id res chain seq x y z
N MET A 1 -4.14 -9.03 22.34
CA MET A 1 -3.65 -8.69 20.99
C MET A 1 -4.85 -8.57 20.07
N SER A 2 -5.03 -7.44 19.37
CA SER A 2 -6.19 -7.19 18.49
C SER A 2 -6.37 -8.33 17.48
N GLN A 3 -7.62 -8.72 17.17
CA GLN A 3 -7.91 -9.72 16.14
C GLN A 3 -7.31 -9.33 14.77
N HIS A 4 -7.17 -8.03 14.49
CA HIS A 4 -6.56 -7.54 13.24
C HIS A 4 -5.05 -7.78 13.18
N LEU A 5 -4.33 -7.78 14.31
CA LEU A 5 -2.90 -8.09 14.34
C LEU A 5 -2.61 -9.57 14.03
N LYS A 6 -3.60 -10.47 14.14
CA LYS A 6 -3.45 -11.88 13.76
C LYS A 6 -3.30 -12.09 12.25
N HIS A 7 -3.67 -11.09 11.45
CA HIS A 7 -3.70 -11.16 9.99
C HIS A 7 -2.64 -10.26 9.32
N ILE A 8 -1.81 -9.56 10.11
CA ILE A 8 -0.67 -8.80 9.56
C ILE A 8 0.48 -9.79 9.33
N HIS A 9 0.64 -10.22 8.09
CA HIS A 9 1.69 -11.14 7.68
C HIS A 9 2.97 -10.42 7.21
N HIS A 10 2.85 -9.15 6.83
CA HIS A 10 3.96 -8.33 6.35
C HIS A 10 3.69 -6.86 6.71
N ILE A 11 4.75 -6.07 6.81
CA ILE A 11 4.66 -4.61 6.83
C ILE A 11 4.91 -4.15 5.40
N PRO A 12 3.92 -3.54 4.71
CA PRO A 12 4.16 -3.03 3.38
C PRO A 12 5.08 -1.80 3.45
N TYR A 13 6.20 -1.85 2.75
CA TYR A 13 7.11 -0.71 2.62
C TYR A 13 6.56 0.30 1.62
N ILE A 14 6.80 1.59 1.83
CA ILE A 14 6.43 2.61 0.82
C ILE A 14 7.36 2.48 -0.40
N ASN A 15 8.66 2.36 -0.13
CA ASN A 15 9.71 2.15 -1.12
C ASN A 15 10.91 1.44 -0.45
N PHE A 16 11.96 1.13 -1.20
CA PHE A 16 13.15 0.46 -0.63
C PHE A 16 14.14 1.42 0.02
N GLU A 17 14.12 2.69 -0.37
CA GLU A 17 15.04 3.75 0.07
C GLU A 17 14.68 4.31 1.46
N GLY A 18 13.42 4.20 1.84
CA GLY A 18 12.81 4.91 2.96
C GLY A 18 12.84 6.42 2.72
N VAL A 19 13.41 7.15 3.66
CA VAL A 19 13.66 8.60 3.60
C VAL A 19 15.16 8.83 3.39
N PRO A 20 15.63 9.05 2.15
CA PRO A 20 17.03 9.33 1.88
C PRO A 20 17.42 10.73 2.39
N GLU A 21 18.62 10.85 2.95
CA GLU A 21 19.17 12.10 3.50
C GLU A 21 20.63 12.27 3.09
N LEU A 22 21.01 13.49 2.72
CA LEU A 22 22.41 13.83 2.44
C LEU A 22 23.19 13.91 3.76
N GLY A 23 24.23 13.09 3.86
CA GLY A 23 25.19 13.14 4.96
C GLY A 23 26.12 14.34 4.84
N GLN A 24 26.48 14.94 5.98
CA GLN A 24 27.36 16.12 6.03
C GLN A 24 28.84 15.81 5.72
N LYS A 25 29.23 14.54 5.66
CA LYS A 25 30.61 14.08 5.42
C LYS A 25 30.66 13.09 4.26
N ASP A 26 31.81 13.05 3.57
CA ASP A 26 32.19 12.00 2.60
C ASP A 26 31.26 11.80 1.40
N ASN A 27 30.55 12.86 0.98
CA ASN A 27 29.52 12.80 -0.07
C ASN A 27 28.62 11.57 0.15
N ALA A 28 28.04 11.47 1.35
CA ALA A 28 27.28 10.31 1.76
C ALA A 28 25.78 10.49 1.50
N LEU A 29 25.13 9.43 1.06
CA LEU A 29 23.68 9.32 1.00
C LEU A 29 23.23 8.27 2.03
N ILE A 30 22.41 8.68 2.98
CA ILE A 30 21.94 7.86 4.10
C ILE A 30 20.50 7.45 3.83
N PHE A 31 20.20 6.15 3.95
CA PHE A 31 18.87 5.58 3.77
C PHE A 31 18.26 5.28 5.14
N LYS A 32 17.16 5.95 5.45
CA LYS A 32 16.46 5.81 6.73
C LYS A 32 15.13 5.12 6.54
N HIS A 33 14.87 4.08 7.32
CA HIS A 33 13.51 3.55 7.49
C HIS A 33 13.13 3.65 8.95
N MET A 34 11.85 3.83 9.27
CA MET A 34 11.37 3.97 10.64
C MET A 34 12.13 5.06 11.44
N ASN A 35 12.58 6.11 10.74
CA ASN A 35 13.48 7.15 11.23
C ASN A 35 14.81 6.65 11.84
N LEU A 36 15.30 5.48 11.41
CA LEU A 36 16.61 4.95 11.76
C LEU A 36 17.49 4.82 10.51
N PRO A 37 18.77 5.27 10.56
CA PRO A 37 19.70 5.07 9.46
C PRO A 37 20.12 3.61 9.40
N ILE A 38 19.67 2.88 8.37
CA ILE A 38 19.96 1.45 8.20
C ILE A 38 20.97 1.17 7.08
N GLY A 39 21.14 2.10 6.14
CA GLY A 39 22.09 1.99 5.04
C GLY A 39 22.71 3.34 4.70
N LYS A 40 23.92 3.32 4.14
CA LYS A 40 24.53 4.51 3.52
C LYS A 40 25.40 4.12 2.33
N ILE A 41 25.49 5.01 1.36
CA ILE A 41 26.45 4.95 0.27
C ILE A 41 27.36 6.18 0.41
N VAL A 42 28.66 6.00 0.34
CA VAL A 42 29.65 7.09 0.36
C VAL A 42 30.34 7.17 -0.99
N ASN A 43 30.79 8.38 -1.36
CA ASN A 43 31.37 8.65 -2.68
C ASN A 43 30.45 8.17 -3.84
N TYR A 44 29.14 8.36 -3.69
CA TYR A 44 28.17 7.93 -4.70
C TYR A 44 28.42 8.62 -6.06
N PHE A 45 28.13 7.93 -7.16
CA PHE A 45 28.48 8.34 -8.54
C PHE A 45 29.99 8.43 -8.83
N THR A 46 30.84 7.78 -8.03
CA THR A 46 32.29 7.69 -8.28
C THR A 46 32.78 6.24 -8.30
N PRO A 47 33.97 5.95 -8.89
CA PRO A 47 34.57 4.61 -8.83
C PRO A 47 34.92 4.11 -7.43
N SER A 48 34.97 5.01 -6.43
CA SER A 48 35.24 4.67 -5.03
C SER A 48 33.97 4.56 -4.19
N GLU A 49 32.81 4.36 -4.83
CA GLU A 49 31.52 4.10 -4.18
C GLU A 49 31.67 2.92 -3.20
N LYS A 50 31.29 3.15 -1.94
CA LYS A 50 31.23 2.11 -0.92
C LYS A 50 29.89 2.14 -0.22
N SER A 51 29.42 0.96 0.14
CA SER A 51 28.08 0.76 0.68
C SER A 51 28.17 0.13 2.05
N PHE A 52 27.41 0.67 3.00
CA PHE A 52 27.46 0.22 4.38
C PHE A 52 26.05 0.04 4.93
N VAL A 53 25.86 -1.01 5.72
CA VAL A 53 24.67 -1.23 6.53
C VAL A 53 24.95 -0.93 8.00
N ASN A 54 23.91 -0.53 8.74
CA ASN A 54 24.02 -0.23 10.17
C ASN A 54 23.52 -1.40 11.00
N LEU A 55 24.44 -2.23 11.50
CA LEU A 55 24.12 -3.32 12.40
C LEU A 55 24.34 -2.87 13.84
N GLN A 56 23.25 -2.67 14.58
CA GLN A 56 23.26 -2.34 16.00
C GLN A 56 24.14 -1.11 16.34
N GLY A 57 24.13 -0.08 15.50
CA GLY A 57 24.89 1.16 15.68
C GLY A 57 26.29 1.15 15.06
N ARG A 58 26.70 0.05 14.41
CA ARG A 58 27.99 -0.07 13.72
C ARG A 58 27.79 -0.13 12.21
N TRP A 59 28.57 0.68 11.49
CA TRP A 59 28.59 0.65 10.03
C TRP A 59 29.53 -0.45 9.55
N VAL A 60 28.98 -1.42 8.82
CA VAL A 60 29.70 -2.56 8.21
C VAL A 60 29.48 -2.49 6.70
N GLU A 61 30.51 -2.80 5.92
CA GLU A 61 30.41 -2.80 4.45
C GLU A 61 29.38 -3.84 3.97
N GLU A 62 28.56 -3.50 2.97
CA GLU A 62 27.52 -4.40 2.47
C GLU A 62 28.17 -5.64 1.83
N GLU A 63 27.84 -6.81 2.35
CA GLU A 63 28.38 -8.07 1.85
C GLU A 63 27.72 -8.46 0.52
N VAL A 64 28.51 -9.06 -0.37
CA VAL A 64 28.03 -9.64 -1.63
C VAL A 64 27.32 -10.98 -1.39
N ASP A 65 27.64 -11.68 -0.31
CA ASP A 65 27.13 -13.01 0.04
C ASP A 65 25.61 -13.02 0.28
N THR A 66 24.90 -13.95 -0.36
CA THR A 66 23.43 -14.10 -0.31
C THR A 66 22.91 -14.82 0.92
N ASN A 67 23.79 -15.24 1.85
CA ASN A 67 23.39 -15.88 3.11
C ASN A 67 22.45 -15.02 3.97
N GLU A 68 21.52 -15.65 4.69
CA GLU A 68 20.50 -14.92 5.47
C GLU A 68 21.07 -14.08 6.63
N ASP A 69 22.26 -14.44 7.10
CA ASP A 69 22.97 -13.77 8.18
C ASP A 69 23.99 -12.73 7.67
N SER A 70 24.04 -12.48 6.36
CA SER A 70 25.00 -11.54 5.78
C SER A 70 24.65 -10.09 6.12
N ALA A 71 25.66 -9.23 6.11
CA ALA A 71 25.51 -7.79 6.30
C ALA A 71 24.89 -7.12 5.05
N GLN A 72 23.64 -7.48 4.73
CA GLN A 72 22.94 -6.99 3.55
C GLN A 72 21.75 -6.10 3.89
N TYR A 73 21.54 -5.09 3.03
CA TYR A 73 20.46 -4.13 3.21
C TYR A 73 19.07 -4.80 3.15
N GLN A 74 18.89 -5.76 2.24
CA GLN A 74 17.63 -6.50 2.10
C GLN A 74 17.25 -7.33 3.34
N ASN A 75 18.20 -7.65 4.24
CA ASN A 75 17.91 -8.46 5.42
C ASN A 75 17.19 -7.65 6.51
N PHE A 76 17.30 -6.32 6.51
CA PHE A 76 16.64 -5.46 7.50
C PHE A 76 15.13 -5.59 7.40
N TRP A 77 14.49 -5.86 8.54
CA TRP A 77 13.05 -5.82 8.76
C TRP A 77 12.23 -6.69 7.79
N GLY A 78 12.87 -7.66 7.14
CA GLY A 78 12.22 -8.51 6.14
C GLY A 78 12.01 -7.83 4.78
N ILE A 79 12.78 -6.79 4.43
CA ILE A 79 12.74 -6.14 3.10
C ILE A 79 12.87 -7.18 1.97
N LYS A 80 13.69 -8.22 2.14
CA LYS A 80 13.86 -9.32 1.18
C LYS A 80 12.56 -10.08 0.85
N ASN A 81 11.59 -10.07 1.76
CA ASN A 81 10.26 -10.69 1.57
C ASN A 81 9.26 -9.79 0.85
N TYR A 82 9.65 -8.58 0.48
CA TYR A 82 8.78 -7.56 -0.11
C TYR A 82 9.17 -7.28 -1.55
N GLY A 83 8.20 -7.37 -2.45
CA GLY A 83 8.34 -7.00 -3.85
C GLY A 83 7.46 -5.80 -4.19
N GLN A 84 8.03 -4.76 -4.79
CA GLN A 84 7.27 -3.69 -5.42
C GLN A 84 6.83 -4.14 -6.81
N VAL A 85 5.54 -4.04 -7.14
CA VAL A 85 5.00 -4.65 -8.36
C VAL A 85 4.27 -3.70 -9.28
N ARG A 86 4.22 -4.09 -10.54
CA ARG A 86 3.34 -3.51 -11.57
C ARG A 86 3.00 -4.55 -12.63
N LEU A 87 1.92 -4.31 -13.36
CA LEU A 87 1.55 -5.10 -14.54
C LEU A 87 2.22 -4.56 -15.79
N ILE A 88 2.66 -5.44 -16.66
CA ILE A 88 3.16 -5.12 -18.00
C ILE A 88 2.44 -5.98 -19.04
N ALA A 89 2.21 -5.38 -20.22
CA ALA A 89 1.61 -6.08 -21.35
C ALA A 89 2.60 -7.07 -21.99
N PRO A 90 2.13 -8.17 -22.61
CA PRO A 90 2.99 -9.15 -23.27
C PRO A 90 3.94 -8.54 -24.32
N ALA A 91 3.49 -7.52 -25.07
CA ALA A 91 4.33 -6.82 -26.03
C ALA A 91 5.56 -6.15 -25.39
N ARG A 92 5.36 -5.49 -24.24
CA ARG A 92 6.45 -4.85 -23.47
C ARG A 92 7.34 -5.89 -22.80
N PHE A 93 6.78 -7.02 -22.37
CA PHE A 93 7.58 -8.12 -21.83
C PHE A 93 8.46 -8.75 -22.93
N LYS A 94 7.95 -8.91 -24.15
CA LYS A 94 8.74 -9.39 -25.31
C LYS A 94 9.96 -8.52 -25.59
N GLU A 95 9.86 -7.20 -25.44
CA GLU A 95 11.04 -6.32 -25.56
C GLU A 95 12.12 -6.65 -24.50
N LYS A 96 11.72 -7.11 -23.31
CA LYS A 96 12.65 -7.52 -22.25
C LYS A 96 13.33 -8.85 -22.53
N THR A 97 12.63 -9.79 -23.17
CA THR A 97 13.23 -11.09 -23.55
C THR A 97 14.35 -10.93 -24.59
N HIS A 98 14.39 -9.82 -25.34
CA HIS A 98 15.51 -9.53 -26.24
C HIS A 98 16.80 -9.15 -25.48
N SER A 99 16.65 -8.52 -24.30
CA SER A 99 17.77 -8.14 -23.44
C SER A 99 18.19 -9.20 -22.42
N ASP A 100 17.30 -10.16 -22.12
CA ASP A 100 17.53 -11.24 -21.17
C ASP A 100 17.02 -12.56 -21.75
N MET A 101 17.95 -13.38 -22.25
CA MET A 101 17.67 -14.66 -22.88
C MET A 101 17.09 -15.71 -21.92
N ASN A 102 17.16 -15.48 -20.60
CA ASN A 102 16.57 -16.38 -19.61
C ASN A 102 15.06 -16.16 -19.45
N LEU A 103 14.51 -15.09 -20.03
CA LEU A 103 13.08 -14.80 -20.02
C LEU A 103 12.40 -15.47 -21.21
N THR A 104 11.32 -16.21 -20.92
CA THR A 104 10.53 -16.90 -21.93
C THR A 104 9.10 -16.39 -21.91
N LEU A 105 8.53 -16.15 -23.09
CA LEU A 105 7.12 -15.86 -23.24
C LEU A 105 6.28 -17.09 -22.91
N ASP A 106 5.32 -16.91 -22.02
CA ASP A 106 4.20 -17.81 -21.80
C ASP A 106 3.05 -17.44 -22.78
N PRO A 107 2.66 -18.34 -23.69
CA PRO A 107 1.58 -18.09 -24.65
C PRO A 107 0.20 -17.85 -24.03
N GLN A 108 -0.03 -18.32 -22.81
CA GLN A 108 -1.30 -18.18 -22.09
C GLN A 108 -1.34 -16.91 -21.21
N ALA A 109 -0.22 -16.19 -21.09
CA ALA A 109 -0.14 -14.97 -20.30
C ALA A 109 -0.91 -13.82 -20.97
N GLN A 110 -1.93 -13.32 -20.26
CA GLN A 110 -2.66 -12.11 -20.65
C GLN A 110 -1.90 -10.84 -20.25
N LEU A 111 -1.21 -10.90 -19.10
CA LEU A 111 -0.31 -9.87 -18.58
C LEU A 111 0.87 -10.55 -17.87
N TYR A 112 1.90 -9.77 -17.53
CA TYR A 112 2.98 -10.20 -16.63
C TYR A 112 3.02 -9.26 -15.43
N LEU A 113 3.28 -9.84 -14.26
CA LEU A 113 3.64 -9.10 -13.07
C LEU A 113 5.16 -8.89 -13.07
N GLU A 114 5.61 -7.64 -13.18
CA GLU A 114 7.00 -7.28 -12.91
C GLU A 114 7.16 -7.01 -11.42
N ILE A 115 8.11 -7.69 -10.79
CA ILE A 115 8.40 -7.63 -9.36
C ILE A 115 9.81 -7.04 -9.21
N ALA A 116 9.93 -5.87 -8.62
CA ALA A 116 11.20 -5.30 -8.18
C ALA A 116 11.45 -5.71 -6.72
N HIS A 117 12.58 -6.35 -6.45
CA HIS A 117 12.90 -6.92 -5.14
C HIS A 117 14.40 -6.91 -4.86
N SER A 118 14.78 -7.37 -3.66
CA SER A 118 16.16 -7.59 -3.26
C SER A 118 17.08 -6.37 -3.49
N PRO A 119 16.72 -5.19 -2.94
CA PRO A 119 17.47 -3.95 -3.16
C PRO A 119 18.92 -4.08 -2.70
N LYS A 120 19.83 -3.44 -3.45
CA LYS A 120 21.24 -3.27 -3.11
C LYS A 120 21.51 -1.81 -2.79
N LEU A 121 22.42 -1.52 -1.85
CA LEU A 121 22.93 -0.16 -1.66
C LEU A 121 23.86 0.20 -2.84
N SER A 122 23.28 0.54 -3.98
CA SER A 122 23.96 1.16 -5.11
C SER A 122 22.93 1.96 -5.89
N ILE A 123 23.33 3.15 -6.36
CA ILE A 123 22.40 4.07 -7.00
C ILE A 123 22.14 3.65 -8.44
N ASP A 124 20.86 3.64 -8.82
CA ASP A 124 20.46 3.58 -10.22
C ASP A 124 20.75 4.91 -10.93
N THR A 125 21.87 4.95 -11.65
CA THR A 125 22.32 6.13 -12.40
C THR A 125 21.40 6.51 -13.56
N SER A 126 20.43 5.66 -13.91
CA SER A 126 19.42 5.98 -14.93
C SER A 126 18.28 6.86 -14.40
N SER A 127 18.22 7.11 -13.08
CA SER A 127 17.20 7.94 -12.46
C SER A 127 17.75 9.27 -11.95
N ALA A 128 16.99 10.35 -12.13
CA ALA A 128 17.30 11.66 -11.56
C ALA A 128 17.19 11.70 -10.03
N THR A 129 16.50 10.71 -9.44
CA THR A 129 16.38 10.51 -7.99
C THR A 129 17.29 9.36 -7.56
N PRO A 130 17.92 9.42 -6.39
CA PRO A 130 18.89 8.41 -5.97
C PRO A 130 18.18 7.14 -5.45
N LEU A 131 17.79 6.28 -6.38
CA LEU A 131 17.09 5.02 -6.10
C LEU A 131 18.07 3.88 -5.93
N LEU A 132 17.70 2.91 -5.11
CA LEU A 132 18.44 1.67 -5.00
C LEU A 132 18.19 0.79 -6.22
N LYS A 133 19.26 0.18 -6.71
CA LYS A 133 19.17 -0.89 -7.71
C LYS A 133 18.44 -2.09 -7.11
N THR A 134 17.49 -2.65 -7.85
CA THR A 134 16.73 -3.84 -7.49
C THR A 134 16.94 -4.94 -8.53
N GLN A 135 16.74 -6.19 -8.11
CA GLN A 135 16.50 -7.28 -9.05
C GLN A 135 15.09 -7.22 -9.60
N LYS A 136 14.88 -7.89 -10.74
CA LYS A 136 13.57 -8.00 -11.37
C LYS A 136 13.23 -9.45 -11.65
N SER A 137 12.01 -9.82 -11.30
CA SER A 137 11.42 -11.11 -11.61
C SER A 137 10.05 -10.92 -12.25
N TYR A 138 9.65 -11.89 -13.06
CA TYR A 138 8.47 -11.79 -13.91
C TYR A 138 7.59 -13.02 -13.76
N LEU A 139 6.32 -12.81 -13.39
CA LEU A 139 5.35 -13.88 -13.17
C LEU A 139 4.18 -13.71 -14.16
N PRO A 140 3.92 -14.68 -15.06
CA PRO A 140 2.82 -14.58 -16.01
C PRO A 140 1.45 -14.67 -15.33
N LEU A 141 0.50 -13.89 -15.83
CA LEU A 141 -0.87 -13.85 -15.34
C LEU A 141 -1.82 -14.38 -16.42
N HIS A 142 -2.33 -15.59 -16.20
CA HIS A 142 -3.45 -16.16 -16.94
C HIS A 142 -4.78 -15.57 -16.47
N GLU A 143 -5.86 -15.88 -17.18
CA GLU A 143 -7.20 -15.33 -16.92
C GLU A 143 -7.67 -15.48 -15.47
N LYS A 144 -7.50 -16.66 -14.86
CA LYS A 144 -7.89 -16.90 -13.46
C LYS A 144 -7.16 -15.96 -12.48
N HIS A 145 -5.89 -15.64 -12.73
CA HIS A 145 -5.10 -14.75 -11.87
C HIS A 145 -5.57 -13.29 -12.04
N ILE A 146 -5.94 -12.91 -13.27
CA ILE A 146 -6.54 -11.60 -13.56
C ILE A 146 -7.89 -11.44 -12.85
N GLN A 147 -8.73 -12.48 -12.87
CA GLN A 147 -10.01 -12.49 -12.16
C GLN A 147 -9.81 -12.38 -10.64
N ALA A 148 -8.91 -13.18 -10.06
CA ALA A 148 -8.57 -13.12 -8.64
C ALA A 148 -8.03 -11.72 -8.25
N LEU A 149 -7.16 -11.15 -9.06
CA LEU A 149 -6.64 -9.79 -8.85
C LEU A 149 -7.76 -8.75 -8.87
N MET A 150 -8.73 -8.86 -9.79
CA MET A 150 -9.88 -7.96 -9.86
C MET A 150 -10.84 -8.13 -8.67
N GLN A 151 -10.99 -9.34 -8.12
CA GLN A 151 -11.76 -9.60 -6.89
C GLN A 151 -11.16 -8.94 -5.64
N HIS A 152 -9.90 -8.53 -5.69
CA HIS A 152 -9.20 -7.85 -4.60
C HIS A 152 -8.75 -6.43 -4.98
N MET A 153 -9.17 -5.93 -6.14
CA MET A 153 -8.78 -4.61 -6.63
C MET A 153 -9.23 -3.51 -5.66
N TYR A 154 -8.33 -2.58 -5.35
CA TYR A 154 -8.68 -1.34 -4.67
C TYR A 154 -7.99 -0.17 -5.35
N THR A 155 -8.64 0.99 -5.33
CA THR A 155 -8.13 2.23 -5.89
C THR A 155 -8.35 3.37 -4.91
N VAL A 156 -7.68 4.51 -5.12
CA VAL A 156 -8.21 5.77 -4.59
C VAL A 156 -9.51 6.11 -5.32
N ARG A 157 -10.23 7.11 -4.81
CA ARG A 157 -11.36 7.70 -5.53
C ARG A 157 -10.88 8.47 -6.78
N PHE A 158 -11.53 8.25 -7.91
CA PHE A 158 -11.16 8.85 -9.20
C PHE A 158 -12.37 9.26 -10.04
N PHE A 159 -12.22 10.36 -10.76
CA PHE A 159 -13.15 10.77 -11.80
C PHE A 159 -12.84 10.04 -13.09
N VAL A 160 -13.88 9.82 -13.89
CA VAL A 160 -13.80 9.51 -15.29
C VAL A 160 -14.47 10.63 -16.06
N GLN A 161 -13.75 11.18 -17.02
CA GLN A 161 -14.26 12.18 -17.95
C GLN A 161 -13.71 11.88 -19.33
N ASN A 162 -14.58 11.82 -20.34
CA ASN A 162 -14.20 11.46 -21.71
C ASN A 162 -13.38 10.16 -21.77
N GLN A 163 -13.78 9.15 -20.97
CA GLN A 163 -13.10 7.84 -20.86
C GLN A 163 -11.64 7.91 -20.35
N LYS A 164 -11.26 8.99 -19.66
CA LYS A 164 -9.96 9.15 -19.01
C LYS A 164 -10.16 9.32 -17.51
N ALA A 165 -9.26 8.71 -16.72
CA ALA A 165 -9.32 8.72 -15.27
C ALA A 165 -8.38 9.74 -14.65
N TYR A 166 -8.85 10.39 -13.59
CA TYR A 166 -8.16 11.45 -12.86
C TYR A 166 -8.41 11.33 -11.37
N ARG A 167 -7.43 11.63 -10.52
CA ARG A 167 -7.60 11.58 -9.06
C ARG A 167 -8.60 12.64 -8.58
N TYR A 168 -9.47 12.25 -7.64
CA TYR A 168 -10.54 13.09 -7.10
C TYR A 168 -10.09 14.47 -6.57
N HIS A 169 -8.90 14.57 -5.96
CA HIS A 169 -8.42 15.82 -5.38
C HIS A 169 -7.79 16.79 -6.41
N LEU A 170 -7.66 16.38 -7.68
CA LEU A 170 -7.13 17.21 -8.76
C LEU A 170 -8.22 17.88 -9.60
N GLU A 171 -9.46 17.94 -9.08
CA GLU A 171 -10.63 18.45 -9.80
C GLU A 171 -10.49 19.92 -10.25
N LYS A 172 -9.64 20.70 -9.60
CA LYS A 172 -9.35 22.10 -10.00
C LYS A 172 -8.13 22.23 -10.91
N ALA A 173 -7.37 21.15 -11.10
CA ALA A 173 -6.11 21.11 -11.84
C ALA A 173 -6.22 20.44 -13.23
N PHE A 174 -7.43 20.05 -13.68
CA PHE A 174 -7.69 19.38 -14.97
C PHE A 174 -7.09 20.05 -16.22
N LYS A 175 -6.61 21.30 -16.10
CA LYS A 175 -5.99 22.08 -17.19
C LYS A 175 -4.46 22.15 -17.11
N SER A 176 -3.82 21.53 -16.12
CA SER A 176 -2.35 21.50 -16.05
C SER A 176 -1.79 20.43 -17.00
N PRO A 177 -0.82 20.76 -17.88
CA PRO A 177 -0.18 19.79 -18.79
C PRO A 177 0.61 18.68 -18.08
N GLU A 178 0.73 18.75 -16.75
CA GLU A 178 1.50 17.80 -15.94
C GLU A 178 0.70 16.57 -15.47
N ILE A 179 -0.63 16.54 -15.66
CA ILE A 179 -1.44 15.41 -15.21
C ILE A 179 -1.39 14.27 -16.21
N LYS A 180 -0.90 13.10 -15.77
CA LYS A 180 -0.90 11.88 -16.58
C LYS A 180 -2.34 11.40 -16.84
N GLU A 181 -2.73 11.36 -18.11
CA GLU A 181 -4.02 10.81 -18.52
C GLU A 181 -4.02 9.28 -18.45
N VAL A 182 -5.00 8.70 -17.78
CA VAL A 182 -5.13 7.23 -17.65
C VAL A 182 -6.36 6.76 -18.42
N PRO A 183 -6.21 6.01 -19.53
CA PRO A 183 -7.35 5.60 -20.34
C PRO A 183 -8.19 4.51 -19.64
N LEU A 184 -9.49 4.74 -19.55
CA LEU A 184 -10.53 3.77 -19.13
C LEU A 184 -11.63 3.69 -20.19
N LYS A 185 -11.23 3.22 -21.39
CA LYS A 185 -12.13 3.11 -22.57
C LYS A 185 -13.42 2.37 -22.25
N GLY A 186 -14.55 2.91 -22.69
CA GLY A 186 -15.89 2.34 -22.48
C GLY A 186 -16.47 2.54 -21.08
N LEU A 187 -15.79 3.25 -20.17
CA LEU A 187 -16.37 3.67 -18.90
C LEU A 187 -17.08 5.00 -19.06
N LYS A 188 -18.30 5.10 -18.52
CA LYS A 188 -19.09 6.33 -18.51
C LYS A 188 -18.48 7.33 -17.54
N ASP A 189 -18.66 8.61 -17.84
CA ASP A 189 -18.24 9.70 -16.98
C ASP A 189 -18.90 9.61 -15.61
N GLY A 190 -18.14 9.92 -14.56
CA GLY A 190 -18.60 9.75 -13.18
C GLY A 190 -17.46 9.70 -12.17
N LEU A 191 -17.82 9.50 -10.90
CA LEU A 191 -16.89 9.41 -9.79
C LEU A 191 -16.97 8.00 -9.20
N TYR A 192 -15.82 7.33 -9.17
CA TYR A 192 -15.73 5.91 -8.86
C TYR A 192 -14.68 5.61 -7.80
N GLU A 193 -14.82 4.44 -7.16
CA GLU A 193 -13.85 3.86 -6.24
C GLU A 193 -13.96 2.34 -6.30
N PHE A 194 -12.83 1.63 -6.42
CA PHE A 194 -12.75 0.21 -6.10
C PHE A 194 -12.32 0.03 -4.65
N TYR A 195 -13.04 -0.81 -3.92
CA TYR A 195 -12.72 -1.16 -2.55
C TYR A 195 -12.83 -2.68 -2.38
N TYR A 196 -11.68 -3.36 -2.38
CA TYR A 196 -11.55 -4.82 -2.27
C TYR A 196 -12.50 -5.57 -3.22
N GLY A 197 -12.32 -5.33 -4.51
CA GLY A 197 -13.07 -5.97 -5.60
C GLY A 197 -14.46 -5.44 -5.83
N LYS A 198 -14.99 -4.57 -4.96
CA LYS A 198 -16.30 -3.94 -5.14
C LYS A 198 -16.13 -2.54 -5.71
N ALA A 199 -16.75 -2.27 -6.86
CA ALA A 199 -16.79 -0.95 -7.47
C ALA A 199 -18.00 -0.16 -6.98
N TYR A 200 -17.77 1.11 -6.64
CA TYR A 200 -18.80 2.04 -6.20
C TYR A 200 -18.84 3.26 -7.11
N SER A 201 -20.03 3.78 -7.38
CA SER A 201 -20.20 5.17 -7.78
C SER A 201 -20.40 6.04 -6.55
N ILE A 202 -19.97 7.29 -6.62
CA ILE A 202 -20.12 8.26 -5.54
C ILE A 202 -20.94 9.45 -6.04
N ASP A 203 -21.88 9.89 -5.21
CA ASP A 203 -22.70 11.07 -5.49
C ASP A 203 -21.83 12.32 -5.64
N GLN A 204 -22.14 13.14 -6.64
CA GLN A 204 -21.42 14.37 -7.00
C GLN A 204 -22.32 15.60 -6.93
N GLY A 205 -21.70 16.77 -6.82
CA GLY A 205 -22.38 18.07 -6.81
C GLY A 205 -23.45 18.17 -5.73
N TRP A 206 -24.62 18.71 -6.10
CA TRP A 206 -25.74 18.90 -5.18
C TRP A 206 -26.21 17.60 -4.51
N LYS A 207 -26.17 16.48 -5.23
CA LYS A 207 -26.50 15.16 -4.65
C LYS A 207 -25.51 14.79 -3.53
N SER A 208 -24.22 15.04 -3.73
CA SER A 208 -23.17 14.81 -2.72
C SER A 208 -23.39 15.64 -1.46
N PHE A 209 -23.77 16.92 -1.63
CA PHE A 209 -24.07 17.82 -0.52
C PHE A 209 -25.23 17.30 0.34
N LEU A 210 -26.30 16.82 -0.29
CA LEU A 210 -27.46 16.24 0.41
C LEU A 210 -27.17 14.85 1.01
N SER A 211 -26.36 14.06 0.32
CA SER A 211 -26.14 12.65 0.67
C SER A 211 -24.86 12.39 1.44
N GLY A 212 -24.06 13.41 1.77
CA GLY A 212 -22.75 13.21 2.42
C GLY A 212 -21.75 12.41 1.57
N GLY A 213 -21.87 12.47 0.24
CA GLY A 213 -21.04 11.68 -0.67
C GLY A 213 -21.31 10.18 -0.59
N LYS A 214 -22.59 9.80 -0.58
CA LYS A 214 -23.02 8.39 -0.55
C LYS A 214 -22.32 7.57 -1.63
N ARG A 215 -21.90 6.36 -1.25
CA ARG A 215 -21.38 5.32 -2.14
C ARG A 215 -22.51 4.38 -2.53
N SER A 216 -22.64 4.10 -3.83
CA SER A 216 -23.60 3.13 -4.37
C SER A 216 -22.85 2.00 -5.06
N LEU A 217 -23.09 0.76 -4.63
CA LEU A 217 -22.46 -0.42 -5.23
C LEU A 217 -22.90 -0.55 -6.69
N LEU A 218 -21.95 -0.77 -7.59
CA LEU A 218 -22.20 -1.00 -9.00
C LEU A 218 -22.45 -2.49 -9.27
N PRO A 219 -23.39 -2.84 -10.18
CA PRO A 219 -23.66 -4.22 -10.54
C PRO A 219 -22.48 -4.84 -11.27
N LEU A 220 -22.33 -6.17 -11.19
CA LEU A 220 -21.15 -6.89 -11.70
C LEU A 220 -21.01 -6.83 -13.23
N ASP A 221 -22.10 -6.56 -13.96
CA ASP A 221 -22.12 -6.35 -15.40
C ASP A 221 -21.67 -4.93 -15.82
N HIS A 222 -21.43 -4.03 -14.86
CA HIS A 222 -20.95 -2.69 -15.15
C HIS A 222 -19.55 -2.73 -15.79
N SER A 223 -19.31 -1.90 -16.82
CA SER A 223 -18.07 -1.89 -17.61
C SER A 223 -16.78 -1.58 -16.83
N ILE A 224 -16.90 -1.19 -15.56
CA ILE A 224 -15.77 -1.00 -14.66
C ILE A 224 -15.13 -2.32 -14.23
N TYR A 225 -15.90 -3.41 -14.20
CA TYR A 225 -15.46 -4.76 -13.85
C TYR A 225 -14.82 -5.53 -15.01
N ASP A 226 -14.77 -4.95 -16.21
CA ASP A 226 -14.17 -5.55 -17.40
C ASP A 226 -12.72 -6.00 -17.12
N THR A 227 -12.46 -7.29 -17.31
CA THR A 227 -11.16 -7.93 -17.03
C THR A 227 -10.19 -7.88 -18.21
N ARG A 228 -10.54 -7.18 -19.31
CA ARG A 228 -9.62 -7.00 -20.44
C ARG A 228 -8.26 -6.45 -19.98
N PRO A 229 -7.13 -6.93 -20.55
CA PRO A 229 -5.79 -6.57 -20.07
C PRO A 229 -5.53 -5.07 -19.95
N SER A 230 -6.02 -4.26 -20.90
CA SER A 230 -5.85 -2.80 -20.88
C SER A 230 -6.55 -2.13 -19.70
N ARG A 231 -7.73 -2.63 -19.29
CA ARG A 231 -8.51 -2.09 -18.17
C ARG A 231 -7.81 -2.41 -16.86
N VAL A 232 -7.43 -3.68 -16.69
CA VAL A 232 -6.74 -4.18 -15.50
C VAL A 232 -5.40 -3.48 -15.32
N LEU A 233 -4.65 -3.26 -16.40
CA LEU A 233 -3.39 -2.52 -16.36
C LEU A 233 -3.59 -1.08 -15.86
N SER A 234 -4.55 -0.34 -16.40
CA SER A 234 -4.87 1.03 -15.95
C SER A 234 -5.27 1.05 -14.48
N LEU A 235 -6.18 0.17 -14.05
CA LEU A 235 -6.65 0.13 -12.66
C LEU A 235 -5.57 -0.31 -11.67
N PHE A 236 -4.77 -1.32 -12.02
CA PHE A 236 -3.74 -1.84 -11.11
C PHE A 236 -2.58 -0.86 -10.97
N ASN A 237 -1.99 -0.44 -12.09
CA ASN A 237 -0.77 0.39 -12.07
C ASN A 237 -1.05 1.82 -11.63
N GLU A 238 -2.18 2.38 -12.06
CA GLU A 238 -2.49 3.79 -11.82
C GLU A 238 -3.51 3.98 -10.70
N GLY A 239 -4.15 2.92 -10.22
CA GLY A 239 -5.28 2.95 -9.29
C GLY A 239 -5.08 3.74 -8.01
N ILE A 240 -3.84 3.91 -7.55
CA ILE A 240 -3.50 4.63 -6.31
C ILE A 240 -3.09 6.08 -6.59
N ALA A 241 -2.55 6.33 -7.78
CA ALA A 241 -1.95 7.60 -8.14
C ALA A 241 -2.84 8.48 -9.03
N PHE A 242 -3.58 7.85 -9.95
CA PHE A 242 -4.39 8.44 -11.03
C PHE A 242 -4.02 9.88 -11.39
N GLY A 243 -3.04 10.06 -12.26
CA GLY A 243 -2.65 11.40 -12.72
C GLY A 243 -1.71 12.17 -11.79
N ALA A 244 -1.28 11.60 -10.67
CA ALA A 244 -0.07 12.08 -9.99
C ALA A 244 1.18 11.83 -10.85
N ASN A 245 2.18 12.71 -10.75
CA ASN A 245 3.45 12.54 -11.44
C ASN A 245 4.10 11.22 -10.99
N SER A 246 4.62 10.46 -11.96
CA SER A 246 5.10 9.07 -11.82
C SER A 246 6.20 8.87 -10.77
N THR A 247 6.81 9.96 -10.30
CA THR A 247 7.84 9.99 -9.27
C THR A 247 7.30 9.88 -7.84
N GLU A 248 6.07 10.33 -7.57
CA GLU A 248 5.56 10.46 -6.19
C GLU A 248 5.04 9.16 -5.57
N LEU A 249 4.62 8.18 -6.39
CA LEU A 249 3.92 6.96 -5.94
C LEU A 249 4.44 5.70 -6.63
N ARG A 250 5.77 5.64 -6.84
CA ARG A 250 6.45 4.54 -7.53
C ARG A 250 6.02 3.19 -6.94
N ASN A 251 5.43 2.35 -7.79
CA ASN A 251 5.02 0.98 -7.49
C ASN A 251 4.34 0.83 -6.12
N SER A 252 3.29 1.62 -5.88
CA SER A 252 2.38 1.55 -4.73
C SER A 252 1.66 0.21 -4.52
N ARG A 253 1.99 -0.79 -5.33
CA ARG A 253 1.47 -2.14 -5.29
C ARG A 253 2.60 -3.06 -4.87
N TYR A 254 2.25 -4.09 -4.11
CA TYR A 254 3.24 -4.99 -3.58
C TYR A 254 2.84 -6.45 -3.64
N ALA A 255 3.86 -7.30 -3.55
CA ALA A 255 3.77 -8.74 -3.46
C ALA A 255 4.62 -9.27 -2.32
N PHE A 256 4.21 -10.43 -1.79
CA PHE A 256 4.95 -11.20 -0.80
C PHE A 256 4.48 -12.65 -0.82
N PHE A 257 5.30 -13.56 -0.31
CA PHE A 257 4.89 -14.93 -0.07
C PHE A 257 4.27 -15.11 1.32
N ARG A 258 3.31 -16.04 1.42
CA ARG A 258 2.72 -16.47 2.69
C ARG A 258 2.60 -17.99 2.70
N ASN A 259 3.59 -18.66 3.28
CA ASN A 259 3.62 -20.12 3.40
C ASN A 259 3.53 -20.82 2.02
N GLY A 260 4.29 -20.31 1.05
CA GLY A 260 4.30 -20.76 -0.34
C GLY A 260 3.22 -20.12 -1.23
N ASP A 261 2.14 -19.59 -0.68
CA ASP A 261 1.12 -18.88 -1.46
C ASP A 261 1.66 -17.50 -1.87
N PHE A 262 1.37 -17.06 -3.10
CA PHE A 262 1.79 -15.74 -3.58
C PHE A 262 0.66 -14.73 -3.41
N CYS A 263 0.94 -13.69 -2.64
CA CYS A 263 -0.04 -12.67 -2.30
C CYS A 263 0.27 -11.36 -3.03
N LEU A 264 -0.78 -10.70 -3.55
CA LEU A 264 -0.74 -9.32 -4.00
C LEU A 264 -1.66 -8.49 -3.13
N LEU A 265 -1.18 -7.34 -2.66
CA LEU A 265 -2.02 -6.38 -1.93
C LEU A 265 -2.69 -6.95 -0.66
N GLY A 266 -2.02 -7.90 -0.01
CA GLY A 266 -2.51 -8.57 1.20
C GLY A 266 -3.33 -9.83 0.92
N GLU A 267 -3.73 -10.06 -0.33
CA GLU A 267 -4.63 -11.15 -0.72
C GLU A 267 -3.94 -12.20 -1.57
N LYS A 268 -4.38 -13.46 -1.45
CA LYS A 268 -3.82 -14.58 -2.21
C LYS A 268 -4.27 -14.52 -3.66
N ILE A 269 -3.31 -14.50 -4.58
CA ILE A 269 -3.59 -14.54 -6.04
C ILE A 269 -3.17 -15.87 -6.65
N PHE A 270 -2.07 -16.46 -6.17
CA PHE A 270 -1.64 -17.79 -6.58
C PHE A 270 -1.58 -18.70 -5.36
N ASP A 271 -2.12 -19.89 -5.53
CA ASP A 271 -1.91 -20.99 -4.59
C ASP A 271 -0.51 -21.58 -4.79
N LYS A 272 0.12 -22.04 -3.72
CA LYS A 272 1.41 -22.75 -3.81
C LYS A 272 1.40 -23.96 -4.75
N GLU A 273 0.22 -24.56 -4.96
CA GLU A 273 0.07 -25.69 -5.88
C GLU A 273 -0.09 -25.27 -7.34
N ASP A 274 -0.23 -23.97 -7.62
CA ASP A 274 -0.38 -23.43 -8.96
C ASP A 274 0.84 -23.75 -9.85
N PRO A 275 0.65 -24.41 -11.01
CA PRO A 275 1.76 -24.74 -11.91
C PRO A 275 2.59 -23.53 -12.36
N VAL A 276 1.93 -22.37 -12.55
CA VAL A 276 2.61 -21.13 -12.94
C VAL A 276 3.52 -20.65 -11.83
N LEU A 277 3.03 -20.67 -10.58
CA LEU A 277 3.83 -20.27 -9.42
C LEU A 277 4.96 -21.27 -9.16
N LYS A 278 4.72 -22.58 -9.26
CA LYS A 278 5.76 -23.60 -9.10
C LYS A 278 6.91 -23.40 -10.09
N ASN A 279 6.61 -23.15 -11.36
CA ASN A 279 7.62 -22.87 -12.38
C ASN A 279 8.39 -21.57 -12.08
N PHE A 280 7.69 -20.51 -11.65
CA PHE A 280 8.33 -19.27 -11.22
C PHE A 280 9.30 -19.51 -10.05
N VAL A 281 8.85 -20.19 -8.98
CA VAL A 281 9.67 -20.49 -7.80
C VAL A 281 10.87 -21.35 -8.19
N GLN A 282 10.70 -22.34 -9.08
CA GLN A 282 11.81 -23.16 -9.56
C GLN A 282 12.88 -22.32 -10.26
N LYS A 283 12.47 -21.36 -11.11
CA LYS A 283 13.41 -20.44 -11.79
C LYS A 283 14.10 -19.50 -10.81
N GLU A 284 13.38 -18.98 -9.83
CA GLU A 284 13.97 -18.15 -8.78
C GLU A 284 14.95 -18.95 -7.91
N GLN A 285 14.65 -20.22 -7.62
CA GLN A 285 15.56 -21.09 -6.88
C GLN A 285 16.86 -21.34 -7.66
N MET A 286 16.80 -21.53 -8.99
CA MET A 286 18.01 -21.64 -9.82
C MET A 286 18.89 -20.39 -9.74
N LYS A 287 18.31 -19.19 -9.59
CA LYS A 287 19.08 -17.95 -9.36
C LYS A 287 19.82 -18.02 -8.02
N VAL A 288 19.15 -18.48 -6.97
CA VAL A 288 19.77 -18.67 -5.64
C VAL A 288 20.94 -19.65 -5.72
N ASP A 289 20.76 -20.78 -6.41
CA ASP A 289 21.79 -21.81 -6.58
C ASP A 289 23.02 -21.28 -7.35
N LEU A 290 22.84 -20.24 -8.17
CA LEU A 290 23.89 -19.49 -8.86
C LEU A 290 24.47 -18.33 -8.03
N GLY A 291 24.12 -18.21 -6.74
CA GLY A 291 24.54 -17.12 -5.86
C GLY A 291 23.93 -15.76 -6.21
N GLN A 292 22.82 -15.74 -6.95
CA GLN A 292 22.11 -14.52 -7.31
C GLN A 292 20.95 -14.26 -6.35
N ARG A 293 20.60 -12.97 -6.21
CA ARG A 293 19.42 -12.57 -5.44
C ARG A 293 18.15 -12.92 -6.23
N ALA A 294 17.17 -13.53 -5.56
CA ALA A 294 15.93 -14.00 -6.15
C ALA A 294 14.73 -13.63 -5.26
N PHE A 295 13.52 -13.66 -5.82
CA PHE A 295 12.29 -13.45 -5.07
C PHE A 295 11.69 -14.80 -4.65
N ILE A 296 12.09 -15.27 -3.47
CA ILE A 296 11.64 -16.54 -2.88
C ILE A 296 10.92 -16.32 -1.56
N ASP A 297 10.22 -17.35 -1.07
CA ASP A 297 9.64 -17.34 0.26
C ASP A 297 10.71 -17.63 1.33
N HIS A 298 11.22 -16.60 2.01
CA HIS A 298 12.14 -16.79 3.14
C HIS A 298 11.41 -17.20 4.43
N GLY A 299 10.07 -17.25 4.41
CA GLY A 299 9.25 -17.65 5.54
C GLY A 299 9.19 -16.64 6.68
N SER A 300 8.49 -17.05 7.73
CA SER A 300 8.40 -16.29 8.98
C SER A 300 9.70 -16.42 9.79
N PRO A 301 10.07 -15.43 10.61
CA PRO A 301 11.10 -15.59 11.64
C PRO A 301 10.73 -16.64 12.71
N ILE A 302 9.54 -17.25 12.65
CA ILE A 302 9.12 -18.36 13.50
C ILE A 302 9.44 -19.68 12.81
N LYS A 303 10.34 -20.49 13.38
CA LYS A 303 10.66 -21.85 12.95
C LYS A 303 10.31 -22.83 14.09
N ASP A 304 9.53 -23.87 13.78
CA ASP A 304 9.06 -24.88 14.75
C ASP A 304 8.41 -24.30 16.02
N GLY A 305 7.60 -23.24 15.84
CA GLY A 305 6.92 -22.54 16.95
C GLY A 305 7.84 -21.66 17.82
N LYS A 306 9.13 -21.57 17.50
CA LYS A 306 10.10 -20.72 18.20
C LYS A 306 10.49 -19.52 17.32
N ILE A 307 10.57 -18.36 17.94
CA ILE A 307 11.05 -17.14 17.29
C ILE A 307 12.57 -17.23 17.14
N ASN A 308 13.09 -16.99 15.93
CA ASN A 308 14.51 -16.79 15.67
C ASN A 308 14.95 -15.44 16.27
N LYS A 309 15.43 -15.48 17.52
CA LYS A 309 15.86 -14.29 18.25
C LYS A 309 17.08 -13.62 17.63
N GLU A 310 18.04 -14.40 17.14
CA GLU A 310 19.28 -13.88 16.54
C GLU A 310 18.98 -13.03 15.30
N LEU A 311 18.13 -13.54 14.40
CA LEU A 311 17.66 -12.80 13.23
C LEU A 311 16.99 -11.47 13.63
N LEU A 312 16.13 -11.50 14.66
CA LEU A 312 15.42 -10.30 15.12
C LEU A 312 16.33 -9.30 15.85
N GLU A 313 17.32 -9.77 16.60
CA GLU A 313 18.29 -8.91 17.27
C GLU A 313 19.24 -8.26 16.28
N ARG A 314 19.61 -8.97 15.21
CA ARG A 314 20.52 -8.48 14.18
C ARG A 314 19.84 -7.57 13.17
N HIS A 315 18.67 -7.96 12.68
CA HIS A 315 18.00 -7.31 11.55
C HIS A 315 16.59 -6.82 11.86
N GLY A 316 16.04 -7.08 13.05
CA GLY A 316 14.69 -6.68 13.44
C GLY A 316 14.59 -5.21 13.88
N TYR A 317 13.36 -4.69 13.91
CA TYR A 317 13.05 -3.37 14.45
C TYR A 317 12.54 -3.54 15.88
N LYS A 318 13.28 -3.00 16.86
CA LYS A 318 12.82 -2.99 18.25
C LYS A 318 12.05 -1.70 18.53
N VAL A 319 10.73 -1.83 18.68
CA VAL A 319 9.90 -0.72 19.16
C VAL A 319 10.35 -0.35 20.58
N PRO A 320 10.71 0.91 20.84
CA PRO A 320 11.10 1.33 22.19
C PRO A 320 9.99 1.10 23.22
N GLN A 321 10.36 0.85 24.46
CA GLN A 321 9.37 0.68 25.53
C GLN A 321 8.51 1.95 25.65
N GLY A 322 7.19 1.76 25.85
CA GLY A 322 6.23 2.86 25.93
C GLY A 322 5.97 3.58 24.61
N HIS A 323 6.42 3.05 23.46
CA HIS A 323 6.14 3.58 22.13
C HIS A 323 5.28 2.61 21.32
N TYR A 324 4.68 3.13 20.25
CA TYR A 324 3.86 2.40 19.30
C TYR A 324 4.44 2.51 17.90
N LEU A 325 4.38 1.39 17.17
CA LEU A 325 4.49 1.40 15.72
C LEU A 325 3.08 1.63 15.15
N LEU A 326 2.91 2.71 14.38
CA LEU A 326 1.65 3.07 13.75
C LEU A 326 1.77 2.88 12.24
N LEU A 327 0.77 2.22 11.64
CA LEU A 327 0.69 2.02 10.19
C LEU A 327 -0.69 2.53 9.74
N GLY A 328 -0.72 3.32 8.67
CA GLY A 328 -1.97 3.79 8.09
C GLY A 328 -2.52 2.80 7.06
N ASP A 329 -3.86 2.73 6.99
CA ASP A 329 -4.57 1.81 6.09
C ASP A 329 -4.24 2.05 4.61
N ASN A 330 -4.05 3.32 4.21
CA ASN A 330 -3.57 3.67 2.88
C ASN A 330 -2.04 3.58 2.83
N HIS A 331 -1.52 2.35 2.87
CA HIS A 331 -0.08 2.11 3.06
C HIS A 331 0.81 2.89 2.07
N ALA A 332 0.36 3.11 0.83
CA ALA A 332 1.16 3.73 -0.22
C ALA A 332 1.27 5.26 -0.08
N GLN A 333 0.41 5.89 0.73
CA GLN A 333 0.33 7.36 0.87
C GLN A 333 0.27 7.82 2.32
N SER A 334 0.38 6.88 3.26
CA SER A 334 0.36 7.16 4.68
C SER A 334 1.74 7.62 5.11
N SER A 335 1.82 8.84 5.64
CA SER A 335 2.96 9.21 6.46
C SER A 335 2.72 8.67 7.86
N ASP A 336 3.43 7.60 8.19
CA ASP A 336 3.30 6.88 9.45
C ASP A 336 4.66 6.48 10.02
N SER A 337 4.69 5.51 10.94
CA SER A 337 5.94 5.13 11.59
C SER A 337 7.01 4.65 10.63
N ARG A 338 6.67 4.22 9.41
CA ARG A 338 7.65 3.90 8.35
C ARG A 338 8.52 5.10 7.98
N ASP A 339 8.00 6.32 8.12
CA ASP A 339 8.72 7.56 7.86
C ASP A 339 9.30 8.14 9.15
N PHE A 340 8.44 8.43 10.14
CA PHE A 340 8.82 9.21 11.33
C PHE A 340 9.22 8.38 12.55
N GLY A 341 9.12 7.05 12.48
CA GLY A 341 9.48 6.12 13.55
C GLY A 341 8.39 5.88 14.59
N ALA A 342 8.77 5.22 15.69
CA ALA A 342 7.84 4.87 16.76
C ALA A 342 7.38 6.11 17.55
N VAL A 343 6.11 6.11 17.96
CA VAL A 343 5.45 7.25 18.63
C VAL A 343 5.28 6.97 20.12
N PRO A 344 5.68 7.86 21.03
CA PRO A 344 5.50 7.64 22.47
C PRO A 344 4.03 7.63 22.86
N PHE A 345 3.65 6.79 23.83
CA PHE A 345 2.27 6.70 24.34
C PHE A 345 1.72 8.06 24.81
N SER A 346 2.58 8.93 25.34
CA SER A 346 2.20 10.27 25.81
C SER A 346 1.61 11.16 24.70
N HIS A 347 1.92 10.89 23.43
CA HIS A 347 1.34 11.59 22.29
C HIS A 347 -0.06 11.07 21.91
N VAL A 348 -0.44 9.88 22.38
CA VAL A 348 -1.75 9.28 22.08
C VAL A 348 -2.84 9.96 22.91
N ARG A 349 -3.67 10.80 22.29
CA ARG A 349 -4.71 11.58 22.98
C ARG A 349 -6.02 10.83 23.22
N GLY A 350 -6.34 9.85 22.39
CA GLY A 350 -7.57 9.05 22.49
C GLY A 350 -7.69 8.07 21.33
N SER A 351 -8.82 7.36 21.26
CA SER A 351 -9.17 6.48 20.15
C SER A 351 -10.51 6.90 19.53
N PRO A 352 -10.77 6.61 18.25
CA PRO A 352 -12.08 6.85 17.64
C PRO A 352 -13.17 6.12 18.42
N SER A 353 -14.27 6.77 18.80
CA SER A 353 -15.34 6.12 19.58
C SER A 353 -16.51 5.66 18.72
N PHE A 354 -16.86 6.38 17.66
CA PHE A 354 -18.07 6.10 16.88
C PHE A 354 -17.93 6.63 15.45
N ARG A 355 -18.43 5.87 14.47
CA ARG A 355 -18.55 6.28 13.07
C ARG A 355 -20.00 6.62 12.79
N LEU A 356 -20.25 7.92 12.60
CA LEU A 356 -21.60 8.45 12.35
C LEU A 356 -22.02 8.30 10.88
N TRP A 357 -21.07 8.26 9.95
CA TRP A 357 -21.32 8.20 8.52
C TRP A 357 -20.28 7.31 7.85
N PRO A 358 -20.64 6.53 6.82
CA PRO A 358 -21.99 6.35 6.26
C PRO A 358 -22.91 5.45 7.08
N PHE A 359 -24.23 5.59 6.87
CA PHE A 359 -25.27 4.73 7.47
C PHE A 359 -25.36 3.36 6.79
N ASP A 360 -24.22 2.68 6.65
CA ASP A 360 -24.12 1.32 6.15
C ASP A 360 -23.48 0.41 7.21
N ASP A 361 -22.88 -0.70 6.79
CA ASP A 361 -22.17 -1.65 7.64
C ASP A 361 -21.01 -1.03 8.43
N ARG A 362 -20.58 0.19 8.08
CA ARG A 362 -19.56 0.95 8.82
C ARG A 362 -20.14 1.81 9.93
N PHE A 363 -21.45 2.07 9.96
CA PHE A 363 -22.08 2.85 11.02
C PHE A 363 -21.90 2.16 12.38
N GLY A 364 -21.50 2.93 13.40
CA GLY A 364 -21.36 2.42 14.76
C GLY A 364 -19.93 2.42 15.29
N PHE A 365 -19.69 1.60 16.30
CA PHE A 365 -18.41 1.57 17.03
C PHE A 365 -17.31 0.87 16.20
N PRO A 366 -16.07 1.37 16.23
CA PRO A 366 -14.97 0.69 15.57
C PRO A 366 -14.59 -0.62 16.25
N ASN A 367 -14.21 -1.60 15.44
CA ASN A 367 -13.65 -2.86 15.93
C ASN A 367 -12.21 -2.62 16.41
N GLN A 368 -12.09 -2.14 17.64
CA GLN A 368 -10.82 -1.91 18.30
C GLN A 368 -10.90 -2.48 19.72
N PRO A 369 -9.78 -2.94 20.30
CA PRO A 369 -9.75 -3.34 21.70
C PRO A 369 -10.19 -2.16 22.58
N ASP A 370 -10.87 -2.45 23.70
CA ASP A 370 -11.34 -1.44 24.64
C ASP A 370 -10.20 -0.50 25.01
N SER A 371 -10.30 0.74 24.55
CA SER A 371 -9.39 1.77 24.98
C SER A 371 -9.89 2.28 26.33
N SER A 372 -8.98 2.41 27.30
CA SER A 372 -9.30 3.09 28.55
C SER A 372 -9.87 4.48 28.21
N SER A 373 -11.12 4.72 28.57
CA SER A 373 -11.80 6.00 28.34
C SER A 373 -10.92 7.15 28.83
N LYS A 374 -10.41 7.97 27.89
CA LYS A 374 -9.71 9.20 28.23
C LYS A 374 -10.73 10.34 28.30
N SER A 375 -10.51 11.29 29.20
CA SER A 375 -11.41 12.44 29.46
C SER A 375 -11.95 13.16 28.21
N PRO A 376 -11.21 13.33 27.10
CA PRO A 376 -11.73 13.99 25.89
C PRO A 376 -12.96 13.30 25.27
N THR A 377 -13.02 11.96 25.32
CA THR A 377 -14.15 11.21 24.75
C THR A 377 -15.43 11.46 25.55
N LEU A 378 -15.33 11.60 26.88
CA LEU A 378 -16.46 11.92 27.74
C LEU A 378 -17.04 13.31 27.42
N PHE A 379 -16.19 14.32 27.23
CA PHE A 379 -16.65 15.67 26.87
C PHE A 379 -17.41 15.72 25.56
N VAL A 380 -16.94 14.99 24.53
CA VAL A 380 -17.63 14.91 23.23
C VAL A 380 -19.03 14.31 23.41
N TRP A 381 -19.17 13.24 24.19
CA TRP A 381 -20.47 12.62 24.43
C TRP A 381 -21.40 13.47 25.30
N ILE A 382 -20.86 14.16 26.32
CA ILE A 382 -21.63 15.14 27.11
C ILE A 382 -22.16 16.25 26.19
N PHE A 383 -21.31 16.82 25.34
CA PHE A 383 -21.71 17.87 24.40
C PHE A 383 -22.75 17.38 23.39
N ALA A 384 -22.58 16.17 22.86
CA ALA A 384 -23.55 15.54 21.97
C ALA A 384 -24.90 15.31 22.66
N PHE A 385 -24.88 14.85 23.92
CA PHE A 385 -26.08 14.66 24.73
C PHE A 385 -26.81 15.99 25.00
N ILE A 386 -26.08 17.04 25.42
CA ILE A 386 -26.65 18.37 25.67
C ILE A 386 -27.25 18.95 24.38
N SER A 387 -26.55 18.80 23.25
CA SER A 387 -27.03 19.27 21.95
C SER A 387 -28.28 18.51 21.49
N GLY A 388 -28.30 17.18 21.68
CA GLY A 388 -29.48 16.35 21.43
C GLY A 388 -30.67 16.74 22.30
N LEU A 389 -30.44 17.00 23.59
CA LEU A 389 -31.47 17.46 24.52
C LEU A 389 -32.02 18.84 24.12
N MET A 390 -31.16 19.76 23.71
CA MET A 390 -31.56 21.09 23.25
C MET A 390 -32.42 21.02 21.98
N LEU A 391 -32.00 20.22 21.00
CA LEU A 391 -32.77 19.98 19.78
C LEU A 391 -34.11 19.31 20.07
N TYR A 392 -34.15 18.34 20.99
CA TYR A 392 -35.39 17.72 21.43
C TYR A 392 -36.34 18.74 22.07
N MET A 393 -35.84 19.59 22.98
CA MET A 393 -36.65 20.66 23.59
C MET A 393 -37.19 21.65 22.54
N LEU A 394 -36.38 22.04 21.55
CA LEU A 394 -36.82 22.90 20.45
C LEU A 394 -37.89 22.22 19.59
N HIS A 395 -37.73 20.94 19.27
CA HIS A 395 -38.72 20.16 18.54
C HIS A 395 -40.04 20.07 19.30
N VAL A 396 -39.99 19.72 20.59
CA VAL A 396 -41.16 19.67 21.47
C VAL A 396 -41.86 21.04 21.50
N LYS A 397 -41.13 22.13 21.70
CA LYS A 397 -41.70 23.49 21.70
C LYS A 397 -42.37 23.83 20.36
N ALA A 398 -41.76 23.48 19.23
CA ALA A 398 -42.34 23.71 17.90
C ALA A 398 -43.64 22.91 17.69
N VAL A 399 -43.68 21.63 18.09
CA VAL A 399 -44.88 20.78 18.00
C VAL A 399 -46.01 21.32 18.87
N TYR A 400 -45.72 21.76 20.09
CA TYR A 400 -46.74 22.34 20.97
C TYR A 400 -47.23 23.71 20.46
N ALA A 401 -46.35 24.57 19.94
CA ALA A 401 -46.75 25.84 19.34
C ALA A 401 -47.69 25.66 18.14
N ASP A 402 -47.45 24.64 17.31
CA ASP A 402 -48.31 24.31 16.16
C ASP A 402 -49.69 23.78 16.60
N ARG A 403 -49.73 22.96 17.67
CA ARG A 403 -50.99 22.51 18.28
C ARG A 403 -51.80 23.66 18.89
N PHE A 404 -51.15 24.60 19.57
CA PHE A 404 -51.83 25.78 20.13
C PHE A 404 -52.41 26.69 19.03
N LYS A 405 -51.68 26.92 17.93
CA LYS A 405 -52.23 27.65 16.77
C LYS A 405 -53.45 26.97 16.16
N LYS A 406 -53.45 25.64 16.04
CA LYS A 406 -54.62 24.87 15.52
C LYS A 406 -55.82 24.88 16.46
N MET A 407 -55.60 25.04 17.77
CA MET A 407 -56.70 25.16 18.75
C MET A 407 -57.28 26.57 18.81
N SER A 408 -56.50 27.62 18.50
CA SER A 408 -56.98 29.01 18.47
C SER A 408 -57.58 29.45 17.13
N SER A 409 -57.57 28.57 16.11
CA SER A 409 -58.14 28.82 14.77
C SER A 409 -59.46 28.07 14.53
N LYS A 410 -60.06 27.51 15.58
CA LYS A 410 -61.45 27.07 15.64
C LYS A 410 -62.19 28.04 16.55
#